data_AF-A0A348YKZ6-F1
#
_entry.id   AF-A0A348YKZ6-F1
#
_cell.length_a   1.000
_cell.length_b   1.000
_cell.length_c   1.000
_cell.angle_alpha   90.00
_cell.angle_beta   90.00
_cell.angle_gamma   90.00
#
_symmetry.space_group_name_H-M   'P 1'
#
loop_
_entity.id
_entity.type
_entity.pdbx_description
1 polymer ?
#
loop_
_entity_poly.entity_id
_entity_poly.type
_entity_poly.pdbx_seq_one_letter_code
_entity_poly.pdbx_strand_id
1 'polypeptide(L)' 'EVNNNLIGKITEAGLKIAGLSTDNKLVEIIENPNHPWFIGVQFHPEFTSNPRLGHPLFSGFIKAAKEYQDKHNS' A
#
# COMPACT_ATOMS: atom_id res chain seq x y z
N GLU A 1 5.82 2.04 -15.19
CA GLU A 1 5.65 0.62 -14.80
C GLU A 1 6.85 0.14 -14.01
N VAL A 2 6.65 -0.78 -13.05
CA VAL A 2 7.76 -1.43 -12.35
C VAL A 2 8.50 -2.33 -13.34
N ASN A 3 9.83 -2.28 -13.35
CA ASN A 3 10.62 -3.20 -14.16
C ASN A 3 10.51 -4.63 -13.59
N ASN A 4 10.02 -5.59 -14.38
CA ASN A 4 9.82 -6.97 -13.93
C ASN A 4 11.10 -7.64 -13.41
N ASN A 5 12.28 -7.22 -13.87
CA ASN A 5 13.57 -7.71 -13.36
C ASN A 5 13.86 -7.25 -11.92
N LEU A 6 13.16 -6.23 -11.43
CA LEU A 6 13.27 -5.75 -10.05
C LEU A 6 12.31 -6.47 -9.10
N ILE A 7 11.29 -7.18 -9.61
CA ILE A 7 10.30 -7.87 -8.77
C ILE A 7 10.98 -8.84 -7.81
N GLY A 8 11.89 -9.69 -8.32
CA GLY A 8 12.62 -10.63 -7.48
C GLY A 8 13.39 -9.94 -6.35
N LYS A 9 14.13 -8.85 -6.67
CA LYS A 9 14.88 -8.07 -5.70
C LYS A 9 13.99 -7.38 -4.66
N ILE A 10 12.85 -6.87 -5.08
CA ILE A 10 11.86 -6.21 -4.23
C ILE A 10 11.24 -7.22 -3.25
N THR A 11 10.91 -8.42 -3.74
CA THR A 11 10.37 -9.50 -2.90
C THR A 11 11.42 -10.07 -1.94
N GLU A 12 12.65 -10.26 -2.39
CA GLU A 12 13.78 -10.64 -1.51
C GLU A 12 14.06 -9.59 -0.44
N ALA A 13 13.89 -8.30 -0.75
CA ALA A 13 14.01 -7.22 0.23
C ALA A 13 12.85 -7.15 1.24
N GLY A 14 11.85 -8.04 1.13
CA GLY A 14 10.75 -8.19 2.08
C GLY A 14 9.46 -7.44 1.70
N LEU A 15 9.40 -6.82 0.52
CA LEU A 15 8.16 -6.21 0.01
C LEU A 15 7.31 -7.27 -0.70
N LYS A 16 6.02 -7.29 -0.43
CA LYS A 16 5.08 -8.22 -1.05
C LYS A 16 4.28 -7.53 -2.14
N ILE A 17 4.13 -8.20 -3.28
CA ILE A 17 3.20 -7.77 -4.33
C ILE A 17 1.79 -8.13 -3.87
N ALA A 18 0.96 -7.10 -3.66
CA ALA A 18 -0.42 -7.24 -3.18
C ALA A 18 -1.45 -7.05 -4.30
N GLY A 19 -1.06 -6.47 -5.44
CA GLY A 19 -1.93 -6.24 -6.58
C GLY A 19 -1.16 -6.20 -7.89
N LEU A 20 -1.72 -6.90 -8.88
CA LEU A 20 -1.27 -6.88 -10.26
C LEU A 20 -2.37 -6.29 -11.16
N SER A 21 -1.99 -5.79 -12.33
CA SER A 21 -2.93 -5.47 -13.41
C SER A 21 -3.75 -6.71 -13.81
N THR A 22 -4.89 -6.51 -14.47
CA THR A 22 -5.78 -7.60 -14.92
C THR A 22 -5.11 -8.60 -15.87
N ASP A 23 -4.06 -8.19 -16.59
CA ASP A 23 -3.24 -9.07 -17.43
C ASP A 23 -2.03 -9.68 -16.70
N ASN A 24 -1.91 -9.46 -15.39
CA ASN A 24 -0.84 -9.93 -14.50
C ASN A 24 0.57 -9.47 -14.88
N LYS A 25 0.71 -8.42 -15.70
CA LYS A 25 2.02 -7.95 -16.16
C LYS A 25 2.61 -6.82 -15.33
N LEU A 26 1.76 -6.03 -14.67
CA LEU A 26 2.16 -4.82 -13.99
C LEU A 26 1.88 -4.94 -12.51
N VAL A 27 2.87 -4.56 -11.70
CA VAL A 27 2.66 -4.39 -10.26
C VAL A 27 1.93 -3.07 -10.02
N GLU A 28 0.75 -3.18 -9.44
CA GLU A 28 -0.12 -2.04 -9.13
C GLU A 28 -0.07 -1.69 -7.64
N ILE A 29 0.09 -2.70 -6.76
CA ILE A 29 0.07 -2.53 -5.32
C ILE A 29 1.18 -3.37 -4.68
N ILE A 30 1.93 -2.76 -3.77
CA ILE A 30 2.90 -3.43 -2.89
C ILE A 30 2.58 -3.15 -1.43
N GLU A 31 2.97 -4.07 -0.55
CA GLU A 31 2.88 -3.92 0.91
C GLU A 31 4.20 -4.34 1.58
N ASN A 32 4.48 -3.81 2.77
CA ASN A 32 5.57 -4.30 3.62
C ASN A 32 4.97 -4.99 4.86
N PRO A 33 4.99 -6.33 4.92
CA PRO A 33 4.43 -7.08 6.06
C PRO A 33 5.12 -6.78 7.40
N ASN A 34 6.35 -6.26 7.38
CA ASN A 34 7.11 -5.93 8.59
C ASN A 34 6.81 -4.51 9.12
N HIS A 35 5.89 -3.78 8.50
CA HIS A 35 5.47 -2.46 8.95
C HIS A 35 3.96 -2.49 9.29
N PRO A 36 3.53 -1.87 10.41
CA PRO A 36 2.15 -1.95 10.88
C PRO A 36 1.12 -1.44 9.87
N TRP A 37 1.53 -0.50 9.01
CA TRP A 37 0.76 -0.08 7.84
C TRP A 37 1.69 0.47 6.78
N PHE A 38 1.87 -0.25 5.67
CA PHE A 38 2.67 0.21 4.53
C PHE A 38 2.04 -0.33 3.25
N ILE A 39 1.52 0.58 2.43
CA ILE A 39 0.94 0.26 1.13
C ILE A 39 1.48 1.27 0.12
N GLY A 40 2.03 0.78 -0.99
CA GLY A 40 2.41 1.57 -2.15
C GLY A 40 1.52 1.23 -3.33
N VAL A 41 1.01 2.23 -4.03
CA VAL A 41 0.15 2.07 -5.22
C VAL A 41 0.72 2.84 -6.40
N GLN A 42 0.53 2.32 -7.61
CA GLN A 42 0.95 3.01 -8.85
C GLN A 42 -0.12 4.00 -9.34
N PHE A 43 -1.39 3.72 -9.07
CA PHE A 43 -2.50 4.59 -9.42
C PHE A 43 -2.70 5.73 -8.41
N HIS A 44 -3.60 6.67 -8.76
CA HIS A 44 -3.90 7.88 -7.99
C HIS A 44 -5.22 7.73 -7.19
N PRO A 45 -5.21 7.09 -6.00
CA PRO A 45 -6.42 6.89 -5.18
C PRO A 45 -7.10 8.20 -4.76
N GLU A 46 -6.35 9.32 -4.72
CA GLU A 46 -6.84 10.65 -4.41
C GLU A 46 -7.95 11.12 -5.36
N PHE A 47 -7.87 10.78 -6.65
CA PHE A 47 -8.89 11.20 -7.62
C PHE A 47 -10.18 10.38 -7.52
N THR A 48 -10.11 9.19 -6.94
CA THR A 48 -11.26 8.32 -6.70
C THR A 48 -11.84 8.44 -5.28
N SER A 49 -11.24 9.28 -4.44
CA SER A 49 -11.71 9.55 -3.08
C SER A 49 -12.94 10.46 -3.13
N ASN A 50 -14.02 10.08 -2.43
CA ASN A 50 -15.20 10.93 -2.30
C ASN A 50 -15.28 11.56 -0.89
N PRO A 51 -15.91 12.74 -0.74
CA PRO A 51 -15.98 13.43 0.56
C PRO A 51 -16.78 12.69 1.65
N ARG A 52 -17.66 11.75 1.28
CA ARG A 52 -18.58 11.10 2.24
C ARG A 52 -17.99 9.83 2.89
N LEU A 53 -17.16 9.10 2.16
CA LEU A 53 -16.62 7.80 2.54
C LEU A 53 -15.08 7.78 2.57
N GLY A 54 -14.43 8.65 1.78
CA GLY A 54 -12.98 8.61 1.57
C GLY A 54 -12.52 7.35 0.83
N HIS A 55 -11.33 7.38 0.23
CA HIS A 55 -10.74 6.16 -0.32
C HIS A 55 -10.30 5.21 0.82
N PRO A 56 -10.56 3.88 0.74
CA PRO A 56 -10.20 2.93 1.79
C PRO A 56 -8.73 2.99 2.23
N LEU A 57 -7.80 3.28 1.32
CA LEU A 57 -6.38 3.46 1.64
C LEU A 57 -6.14 4.61 2.62
N PHE A 58 -6.81 5.76 2.43
CA PHE A 58 -6.66 6.90 3.34
C PHE A 58 -7.29 6.62 4.69
N SER A 59 -8.50 6.05 4.72
CA SER A 59 -9.16 5.66 5.96
C SER A 59 -8.33 4.62 6.75
N GLY A 60 -7.73 3.66 6.05
CA GLY A 60 -6.79 2.69 6.62
C GLY A 60 -5.53 3.35 7.19
N PHE A 61 -4.92 4.29 6.45
CA PHE A 61 -3.74 5.02 6.90
C PHE A 61 -4.00 5.79 8.20
N ILE A 62 -5.08 6.56 8.25
CA ILE A 62 -5.44 7.37 9.43
C ILE A 62 -5.71 6.46 10.64
N LYS A 63 -6.42 5.35 10.44
CA LYS A 63 -6.66 4.37 11.51
C LYS A 63 -5.34 3.82 12.06
N ALA A 64 -4.43 3.39 11.18
CA ALA A 64 -3.14 2.87 11.60
C ALA A 64 -2.27 3.92 12.29
N ALA A 65 -2.29 5.17 11.81
CA ALA A 65 -1.58 6.28 12.44
C ALA A 65 -2.12 6.54 13.86
N LYS A 66 -3.45 6.49 14.05
CA LYS A 66 -4.07 6.61 15.37
C LYS A 66 -3.67 5.46 16.29
N GLU A 67 -3.75 4.22 15.82
CA GLU A 67 -3.34 3.05 16.61
C GLU A 67 -1.86 3.10 17.00
N TYR A 68 -1.00 3.61 16.11
CA TYR A 68 0.41 3.84 16.40
C TYR A 68 0.59 4.90 17.48
N GLN A 69 -0.11 6.04 17.38
CA GLN A 69 -0.08 7.10 18.39
C GLN A 69 -0.52 6.59 19.76
N ASP A 70 -1.66 5.88 19.83
CA ASP A 70 -2.23 5.39 21.09
C ASP A 70 -1.26 4.41 21.80
N LYS A 71 -0.53 3.57 21.03
CA LYS A 71 0.49 2.65 21.57
C LYS A 71 1.73 3.33 22.15
N HIS A 72 2.08 4.53 21.69
CA HIS A 72 3.32 5.23 22.08
C HIS A 72 3.09 6.37 23.09
N ASN A 73 1.83 6.74 23.34
CA ASN A 73 1.44 7.71 24.37
C ASN A 73 1.03 7.05 25.70
N SER A 74 1.25 5.74 25.85
CA SER A 74 0.95 4.95 27.06
C SER A 74 2.20 4.69 27.91
#